data_AF-A0A2X1X9S8-F1
#
_entry.id   AF-A0A2X1X9S8-F1
#
_cell.length_a   1.000
_cell.length_b   1.000
_cell.length_c   1.000
_cell.angle_alpha   90.00
_cell.angle_beta   90.00
_cell.angle_gamma   90.00
#
_symmetry.space_group_name_H-M   'P 1'
#
loop_
_entity.id
_entity.type
_entity.pdbx_description
1 polymer ?
#
loop_
_entity_poly.entity_id
_entity_poly.type
_entity_poly.pdbx_seq_one_letter_code
_entity_poly.pdbx_strand_id
1 'polypeptide(L)'
;MGQFEYAIHQLEKLTGKKFDEKKFEEACQIANRTAAAWLKACSYMAYEPSPLSGFDLFNHMADIVAARCEIDAAEGFELLAEEYEQSVKEGTSTWEYPEEHRILFEGIPCWPGLRNLFEPLKQNGVNVTAVVYAPAFGFQYTTVREMAAAYCKAPCSVCIEDGVEWRETMAKENGVSGALVNYNRSCKPWSGAMPEIERRWREDLDIPVVHFDGDQADERNFSQEQYKTRVQGLVEIMNERKADRIAKGEDIYTNFENTKETDWSKTTI
;
A
#
# COMPACT_ATOMS: atom_id res chain seq x y z
N MET A 1 15.98 21.20 5.98
CA MET A 1 17.09 21.28 6.96
C MET A 1 16.70 22.04 8.22
N GLY A 2 16.37 23.34 8.15
CA GLY A 2 16.13 24.14 9.37
C GLY A 2 15.09 23.58 10.37
N GLN A 3 14.05 22.88 9.90
CA GLN A 3 13.08 22.21 10.80
C GLN A 3 13.70 21.04 11.59
N PHE A 4 14.56 20.23 10.96
CA PHE A 4 15.24 19.13 11.64
C PHE A 4 16.30 19.64 12.62
N GLU A 5 17.10 20.63 12.23
CA GLU A 5 18.07 21.27 13.13
C GLU A 5 17.39 21.86 14.37
N TYR A 6 16.26 22.54 14.17
CA TYR A 6 15.45 23.04 15.28
C TYR A 6 14.92 21.90 16.17
N ALA A 7 14.37 20.84 15.57
CA ALA A 7 13.85 19.69 16.31
C ALA A 7 14.94 18.99 17.13
N ILE A 8 16.13 18.77 16.55
CA ILE A 8 17.29 18.22 17.25
C ILE A 8 17.62 19.08 18.47
N HIS A 9 17.71 20.41 18.32
CA HIS A 9 17.99 21.31 19.45
C HIS A 9 16.92 21.27 20.54
N GLN A 10 15.63 21.13 20.18
CA GLN A 10 14.58 20.95 21.17
C GLN A 10 14.71 19.62 21.91
N LEU A 11 14.99 18.52 21.19
CA LEU A 11 15.21 17.20 21.78
C LEU A 11 16.43 17.19 22.72
N GLU A 12 17.50 17.90 22.38
CA GLU A 12 18.64 18.03 23.29
C GLU A 12 18.26 18.68 24.62
N LYS A 13 17.44 19.75 24.57
CA LYS A 13 16.95 20.43 25.77
C LYS A 13 16.02 19.55 26.60
N LEU A 14 15.10 18.83 25.94
CA LEU A 14 14.12 17.98 26.60
C LEU A 14 14.76 16.77 27.27
N THR A 15 15.77 16.18 26.64
CA THR A 15 16.40 14.93 27.10
C THR A 15 17.67 15.16 27.92
N GLY A 16 18.27 16.36 27.85
CA GLY A 16 19.57 16.67 28.44
C GLY A 16 20.75 15.97 27.73
N LYS A 17 20.51 15.31 26.59
CA LYS A 17 21.52 14.58 25.82
C LYS A 17 21.87 15.36 24.55
N LYS A 18 23.14 15.37 24.17
CA LYS A 18 23.58 15.96 22.89
C LYS A 18 23.32 14.99 21.74
N PHE A 19 23.05 15.56 20.57
CA PHE A 19 22.98 14.80 19.32
C PHE A 19 24.31 14.11 19.07
N ASP A 20 24.22 12.84 18.72
CA ASP A 20 25.36 11.97 18.48
C ASP A 20 25.22 11.41 17.06
N GLU A 21 26.12 11.84 16.19
CA GLU A 21 26.09 11.51 14.77
C GLU A 21 26.20 10.00 14.53
N LYS A 22 27.01 9.29 15.32
CA LYS A 22 27.16 7.83 15.19
C LYS A 22 25.86 7.11 15.55
N LYS A 23 25.18 7.54 16.61
CA LYS A 23 23.88 6.97 16.98
C LYS A 23 22.81 7.25 15.95
N PHE A 24 22.88 8.41 15.29
CA PHE A 24 21.98 8.71 14.17
C PHE A 24 22.25 7.81 12.97
N GLU A 25 23.52 7.59 12.62
CA GLU A 25 23.91 6.66 11.55
C GLU A 25 23.44 5.23 11.86
N GLU A 26 23.65 4.74 13.08
CA GLU A 26 23.17 3.43 13.54
C GLU A 26 21.64 3.32 13.43
N ALA A 27 20.90 4.33 13.89
CA ALA A 27 19.45 4.36 13.77
C ALA A 27 18.99 4.37 12.29
N CYS A 28 19.69 5.09 11.41
CA CYS A 28 19.42 5.08 9.98
C CYS A 28 19.69 3.71 9.34
N GLN A 29 20.78 3.03 9.75
CA GLN A 29 21.08 1.68 9.26
C GLN A 29 19.97 0.69 9.60
N ILE A 30 19.48 0.71 10.84
CA ILE A 30 18.35 -0.15 11.25
C ILE A 30 17.09 0.23 10.48
N ALA A 31 16.74 1.52 10.44
CA ALA A 31 15.60 2.03 9.68
C ALA A 31 15.60 1.60 8.21
N ASN A 32 16.76 1.65 7.55
CA ASN A 32 16.88 1.25 6.15
C ASN A 32 16.77 -0.27 5.98
N ARG A 33 17.31 -1.06 6.91
CA ARG A 33 17.15 -2.52 6.95
C ARG A 33 15.66 -2.89 7.07
N THR A 34 14.94 -2.27 8.02
CA THR A 34 13.50 -2.46 8.20
C THR A 34 12.72 -2.09 6.94
N ALA A 35 13.01 -0.91 6.35
CA ALA A 35 12.33 -0.45 5.13
C ALA A 35 12.59 -1.36 3.92
N ALA A 36 13.82 -1.84 3.75
CA ALA A 36 14.17 -2.79 2.69
C ALA A 36 13.43 -4.12 2.84
N ALA A 37 13.37 -4.64 4.08
CA ALA A 37 12.67 -5.89 4.38
C ALA A 37 11.15 -5.77 4.17
N TRP A 38 10.55 -4.65 4.61
CA TRP A 38 9.15 -4.31 4.34
C TRP A 38 8.84 -4.27 2.83
N LEU A 39 9.66 -3.59 2.04
CA LEU A 39 9.50 -3.54 0.59
C LEU A 39 9.64 -4.93 -0.04
N LYS A 40 10.61 -5.74 0.41
CA LYS A 40 10.78 -7.12 -0.04
C LYS A 40 9.51 -7.95 0.25
N ALA A 41 8.99 -7.87 1.48
CA ALA A 41 7.75 -8.55 1.86
C ALA A 41 6.56 -8.12 0.99
N CYS A 42 6.38 -6.82 0.75
CA CYS A 42 5.32 -6.31 -0.11
C CYS A 42 5.47 -6.74 -1.57
N SER A 43 6.70 -6.87 -2.07
CA SER A 43 6.97 -7.24 -3.47
C SER A 43 6.44 -8.63 -3.84
N TYR A 44 6.29 -9.52 -2.86
CA TYR A 44 5.71 -10.83 -3.07
C TYR A 44 4.23 -10.80 -3.47
N MET A 45 3.53 -9.68 -3.27
CA MET A 45 2.17 -9.54 -3.79
C MET A 45 2.12 -9.69 -5.31
N ALA A 46 3.22 -9.46 -6.05
CA ALA A 46 3.27 -9.60 -7.51
C ALA A 46 3.13 -11.04 -8.04
N TYR A 47 3.31 -12.05 -7.19
CA TYR A 47 3.13 -13.46 -7.60
C TYR A 47 1.65 -13.81 -7.78
N GLU A 48 1.39 -14.77 -8.68
CA GLU A 48 0.06 -15.29 -8.98
C GLU A 48 0.02 -16.82 -8.79
N PRO A 49 -0.81 -17.35 -7.87
CA PRO A 49 -1.57 -16.60 -6.85
C PRO A 49 -0.64 -15.89 -5.85
N SER A 50 -1.14 -14.85 -5.19
CA SER A 50 -0.35 -14.16 -4.16
C SER A 50 -0.04 -15.09 -2.98
N PRO A 51 1.19 -15.11 -2.42
CA PRO A 51 1.53 -15.89 -1.24
C PRO A 51 0.98 -15.27 0.06
N LEU A 52 0.29 -14.13 -0.03
CA LEU A 52 -0.29 -13.46 1.12
C LEU A 52 -1.67 -12.87 0.86
N SER A 53 -2.45 -12.75 1.92
CA SER A 53 -3.62 -11.87 2.00
C SER A 53 -3.15 -10.43 2.17
N GLY A 54 -3.63 -9.50 1.35
CA GLY A 54 -3.26 -8.08 1.49
C GLY A 54 -3.66 -7.46 2.83
N PHE A 55 -4.61 -8.08 3.56
CA PHE A 55 -4.98 -7.63 4.91
C PHE A 55 -3.88 -7.88 5.96
N ASP A 56 -2.96 -8.80 5.70
CA ASP A 56 -1.83 -9.07 6.61
C ASP A 56 -0.90 -7.86 6.67
N LEU A 57 -0.70 -7.16 5.54
CA LEU A 57 0.09 -5.93 5.50
C LEU A 57 -0.51 -4.81 6.35
N PHE A 58 -1.84 -4.73 6.47
CA PHE A 58 -2.46 -3.76 7.38
C PHE A 58 -2.11 -4.07 8.84
N ASN A 59 -2.05 -5.35 9.24
CA ASN A 59 -1.67 -5.73 10.60
C ASN A 59 -0.21 -5.34 10.89
N HIS A 60 0.70 -5.60 9.96
CA HIS A 60 2.11 -5.25 10.09
C HIS A 60 2.41 -3.75 9.94
N MET A 61 1.43 -2.95 9.51
CA MET A 61 1.56 -1.49 9.45
C MET A 61 1.90 -0.89 10.82
N ALA A 62 1.39 -1.48 11.91
CA ALA A 62 1.68 -1.00 13.26
C ALA A 62 3.19 -1.10 13.56
N ASP A 63 3.83 -2.20 13.17
CA ASP A 63 5.22 -2.48 13.48
C ASP A 63 6.16 -1.54 12.71
N ILE A 64 5.94 -1.37 11.40
CA ILE A 64 6.78 -0.47 10.58
C ILE A 64 6.60 1.00 10.96
N VAL A 65 5.44 1.40 11.49
CA VAL A 65 5.18 2.77 11.95
C VAL A 65 5.81 3.02 13.32
N ALA A 66 5.62 2.12 14.28
CA ALA A 66 6.00 2.35 15.66
C ALA A 66 7.46 1.97 15.97
N ALA A 67 8.02 1.00 15.26
CA ALA A 67 9.29 0.36 15.60
C ALA A 67 10.32 0.40 14.46
N ARG A 68 10.18 1.35 13.50
CA ARG A 68 11.03 1.42 12.30
C ARG A 68 12.55 1.35 12.58
N CYS A 69 13.00 1.95 13.68
CA CYS A 69 14.41 2.01 14.06
C CYS A 69 14.82 0.95 15.11
N GLU A 70 13.93 -0.01 15.42
CA GLU A 70 14.21 -1.10 16.36
C GLU A 70 14.74 -2.31 15.59
N ILE A 71 15.78 -2.96 16.14
CA ILE A 71 16.42 -4.10 15.47
C ILE A 71 15.48 -5.29 15.35
N ASP A 72 14.64 -5.52 16.36
CA ASP A 72 13.65 -6.60 16.39
C ASP A 72 12.62 -6.45 15.26
N ALA A 73 12.26 -5.21 14.89
CA ALA A 73 11.37 -4.96 13.76
C ALA A 73 12.06 -5.28 12.43
N ALA A 74 13.33 -4.91 12.28
CA ALA A 74 14.11 -5.24 11.08
C ALA A 74 14.20 -6.76 10.88
N GLU A 75 14.55 -7.50 11.94
CA GLU A 75 14.65 -8.96 11.91
C GLU A 75 13.27 -9.62 11.68
N GLY A 76 12.21 -9.09 12.30
CA GLY A 76 10.84 -9.58 12.09
C GLY A 76 10.38 -9.43 10.63
N PHE A 77 10.65 -8.30 9.99
CA PHE A 77 10.30 -8.11 8.57
C PHE A 77 11.16 -8.94 7.62
N GLU A 78 12.42 -9.20 7.96
CA GLU A 78 13.26 -10.11 7.19
C GLU A 78 12.73 -11.54 7.25
N LEU A 79 12.35 -12.02 8.44
CA LEU A 79 11.72 -13.31 8.62
C LEU A 79 10.40 -13.40 7.84
N LEU A 80 9.55 -12.37 7.90
CA LEU A 80 8.31 -12.31 7.13
C LEU A 80 8.57 -12.43 5.61
N ALA A 81 9.60 -11.74 5.11
CA ALA A 81 9.98 -11.82 3.70
C ALA A 81 10.55 -13.20 3.32
N GLU A 82 11.23 -13.90 4.24
CA GLU A 82 11.67 -15.29 4.07
C GLU A 82 10.48 -16.27 4.04
N GLU A 83 9.49 -16.08 4.91
CA GLU A 83 8.26 -16.88 4.95
C GLU A 83 7.46 -16.75 3.64
N TYR A 84 7.33 -15.54 3.10
CA TYR A 84 6.69 -15.33 1.80
C TYR A 84 7.52 -15.91 0.65
N GLU A 85 8.85 -15.83 0.72
CA GLU A 85 9.73 -16.49 -0.25
C GLU A 85 9.55 -18.02 -0.26
N GLN A 86 9.43 -18.61 0.93
CA GLN A 86 9.15 -20.03 1.09
C GLN A 86 7.75 -20.37 0.57
N SER A 87 6.75 -19.54 0.86
CA SER A 87 5.37 -19.73 0.40
C SER A 87 5.28 -19.76 -1.13
N VAL A 88 6.01 -18.88 -1.81
CA VAL A 88 6.15 -18.91 -3.27
C VAL A 88 6.77 -20.23 -3.77
N LYS A 89 7.84 -20.71 -3.11
CA LYS A 89 8.52 -21.97 -3.50
C LYS A 89 7.62 -23.20 -3.30
N GLU A 90 6.80 -23.19 -2.26
CA GLU A 90 5.93 -24.31 -1.86
C GLU A 90 4.54 -24.23 -2.49
N GLY A 91 4.18 -23.10 -3.10
CA GLY A 91 2.84 -22.85 -3.65
C GLY A 91 1.77 -22.70 -2.57
N THR A 92 2.15 -22.17 -1.41
CA THR A 92 1.24 -21.88 -0.28
C THR A 92 0.96 -20.38 -0.17
N SER A 93 -0.06 -20.02 0.60
CA SER A 93 -0.46 -18.62 0.80
C SER A 93 -1.19 -18.44 2.12
N THR A 94 -1.08 -17.26 2.74
CA THR A 94 -1.99 -16.87 3.83
C THR A 94 -3.39 -16.51 3.30
N TRP A 95 -3.53 -16.28 1.98
CA TRP A 95 -4.81 -16.28 1.28
C TRP A 95 -5.19 -17.71 0.91
N GLU A 96 -5.94 -18.38 1.79
CA GLU A 96 -6.33 -19.80 1.63
C GLU A 96 -7.55 -20.03 0.72
N TYR A 97 -8.00 -19.00 -0.01
CA TYR A 97 -9.22 -19.02 -0.83
C TYR A 97 -8.86 -18.92 -2.32
N PRO A 98 -9.79 -19.21 -3.24
CA PRO A 98 -9.59 -18.91 -4.65
C PRO A 98 -9.29 -17.41 -4.86
N GLU A 99 -8.19 -17.10 -5.53
CA GLU A 99 -7.86 -15.73 -5.96
C GLU A 99 -8.42 -15.52 -7.37
N GLU A 100 -9.67 -15.09 -7.45
CA GLU A 100 -10.38 -14.85 -8.71
C GLU A 100 -10.06 -13.49 -9.32
N HIS A 101 -9.84 -12.50 -8.45
CA HIS A 101 -9.54 -11.12 -8.78
C HIS A 101 -8.54 -10.51 -7.81
N ARG A 102 -7.81 -9.51 -8.31
CA ARG A 102 -6.73 -8.83 -7.60
C ARG A 102 -7.01 -7.33 -7.65
N ILE A 103 -7.05 -6.66 -6.51
CA ILE A 103 -7.45 -5.25 -6.46
C ILE A 103 -6.41 -4.32 -5.85
N LEU A 104 -6.43 -3.08 -6.32
CA LEU A 104 -5.89 -1.92 -5.61
C LEU A 104 -6.89 -1.49 -4.54
N PHE A 105 -6.50 -1.58 -3.28
CA PHE A 105 -7.28 -1.00 -2.18
C PHE A 105 -6.68 0.34 -1.77
N GLU A 106 -7.40 1.43 -2.05
CA GLU A 106 -6.93 2.78 -1.75
C GLU A 106 -7.55 3.32 -0.46
N GLY A 107 -6.70 3.81 0.44
CA GLY A 107 -7.09 4.33 1.77
C GLY A 107 -6.84 3.34 2.91
N ILE A 108 -6.86 3.85 4.15
CA ILE A 108 -6.67 2.99 5.34
C ILE A 108 -7.95 2.21 5.66
N PRO A 109 -7.86 1.03 6.28
CA PRO A 109 -9.04 0.26 6.66
C PRO A 109 -9.94 0.98 7.65
N CYS A 110 -11.24 0.64 7.61
CA CYS A 110 -12.19 0.98 8.67
C CYS A 110 -11.96 0.02 9.85
N TRP A 111 -11.04 0.35 10.76
CA TRP A 111 -10.59 -0.56 11.83
C TRP A 111 -11.73 -1.13 12.70
N PRO A 112 -12.76 -0.36 13.11
CA PRO A 112 -13.90 -0.92 13.84
C PRO A 112 -14.68 -1.99 13.07
N GLY A 113 -14.56 -2.00 11.73
CA GLY A 113 -15.29 -2.87 10.81
C GLY A 113 -14.42 -3.83 10.00
N LEU A 114 -13.17 -4.12 10.40
CA LEU A 114 -12.23 -4.93 9.61
C LEU A 114 -12.83 -6.24 9.07
N ARG A 115 -13.51 -7.02 9.92
CA ARG A 115 -14.17 -8.27 9.49
C ARG A 115 -15.19 -8.02 8.38
N ASN A 116 -15.94 -6.93 8.48
CA ASN A 116 -16.96 -6.56 7.49
C ASN A 116 -16.37 -6.00 6.20
N LEU A 117 -15.11 -5.52 6.22
CA LEU A 117 -14.35 -5.21 5.01
C LEU A 117 -13.81 -6.48 4.35
N PHE A 118 -13.24 -7.38 5.15
CA PHE A 118 -12.60 -8.59 4.63
C PHE A 118 -13.60 -9.61 4.04
N GLU A 119 -14.70 -9.88 4.76
CA GLU A 119 -15.59 -10.99 4.42
C GLU A 119 -16.23 -10.88 3.03
N PRO A 120 -16.75 -9.73 2.56
CA PRO A 120 -17.28 -9.61 1.21
C PRO A 120 -16.24 -9.82 0.12
N LEU A 121 -14.99 -9.40 0.33
CA LEU A 121 -13.89 -9.61 -0.62
C LEU A 121 -13.53 -11.09 -0.71
N LYS A 122 -13.34 -11.74 0.45
CA LYS A 122 -13.11 -13.18 0.58
C LYS A 122 -14.21 -14.01 -0.11
N GLN A 123 -15.47 -13.70 0.14
CA GLN A 123 -16.60 -14.46 -0.43
C GLN A 123 -16.65 -14.41 -1.97
N ASN A 124 -16.04 -13.40 -2.56
CA ASN A 124 -15.98 -13.20 -4.02
C ASN A 124 -14.60 -13.52 -4.61
N GLY A 125 -13.68 -14.12 -3.84
CA GLY A 125 -12.34 -14.45 -4.31
C GLY A 125 -11.48 -13.22 -4.66
N VAL A 126 -11.72 -12.08 -4.01
CA VAL A 126 -11.00 -10.83 -4.28
C VAL A 126 -9.88 -10.64 -3.27
N ASN A 127 -8.63 -10.80 -3.70
CA ASN A 127 -7.46 -10.49 -2.87
C ASN A 127 -7.00 -9.04 -3.09
N VAL A 128 -6.49 -8.41 -2.04
CA VAL A 128 -5.85 -7.09 -2.12
C VAL A 128 -4.37 -7.31 -2.41
N THR A 129 -3.90 -6.89 -3.57
CA THR A 129 -2.51 -7.11 -4.00
C THR A 129 -1.79 -5.81 -4.29
N ALA A 130 -2.47 -4.67 -4.19
CA ALA A 130 -1.85 -3.36 -4.29
C ALA A 130 -2.38 -2.45 -3.19
N VAL A 131 -1.45 -1.88 -2.40
CA VAL A 131 -1.72 -0.88 -1.36
C VAL A 131 -0.59 0.15 -1.34
N VAL A 132 -0.93 1.43 -1.41
CA VAL A 132 0.05 2.55 -1.43
C VAL A 132 0.96 2.59 -0.19
N TYR A 133 0.60 1.90 0.89
CA TYR A 133 1.41 1.80 2.09
C TYR A 133 2.70 1.00 1.90
N ALA A 134 2.74 0.10 0.92
CA ALA A 134 3.95 -0.62 0.56
C ALA A 134 5.11 0.36 0.26
N PRO A 135 5.00 1.26 -0.75
CA PRO A 135 6.04 2.26 -0.99
C PRO A 135 6.12 3.34 0.10
N ALA A 136 5.04 3.65 0.82
CA ALA A 136 5.00 4.73 1.82
C ALA A 136 6.03 4.58 2.95
N PHE A 137 6.37 3.35 3.33
CA PHE A 137 7.31 3.06 4.42
C PHE A 137 8.66 2.54 3.94
N GLY A 138 8.87 2.49 2.62
CA GLY A 138 10.07 1.98 1.98
C GLY A 138 11.24 2.96 1.87
N PHE A 139 11.08 4.20 2.36
CA PHE A 139 12.13 5.23 2.25
C PHE A 139 13.43 4.80 2.91
N GLN A 140 14.57 5.11 2.28
CA GLN A 140 15.90 4.86 2.83
C GLN A 140 16.75 6.11 2.77
N TYR A 141 17.57 6.34 3.79
CA TYR A 141 18.37 7.55 3.94
C TYR A 141 19.54 7.34 4.91
N THR A 142 20.62 8.09 4.72
CA THR A 142 21.81 8.02 5.58
C THR A 142 22.16 9.34 6.24
N THR A 143 21.65 10.46 5.70
CA THR A 143 21.86 11.81 6.26
C THR A 143 20.54 12.49 6.60
N VAL A 144 20.60 13.51 7.46
CA VAL A 144 19.42 14.35 7.76
C VAL A 144 18.86 15.02 6.51
N ARG A 145 19.72 15.34 5.52
CA ARG A 145 19.28 15.93 4.25
C ARG A 145 18.53 14.92 3.40
N GLU A 146 19.05 13.71 3.25
CA GLU A 146 18.37 12.63 2.53
C GLU A 146 17.05 12.26 3.20
N MET A 147 17.05 12.16 4.54
CA MET A 147 15.83 11.94 5.31
C MET A 147 14.79 13.04 5.02
N ALA A 148 15.20 14.31 5.03
CA ALA A 148 14.31 15.41 4.70
C ALA A 148 13.74 15.33 3.28
N ALA A 149 14.56 14.91 2.32
CA ALA A 149 14.16 14.68 0.93
C ALA A 149 13.12 13.56 0.83
N ALA A 150 13.44 12.39 1.39
CA ALA A 150 12.58 11.21 1.35
C ALA A 150 11.20 11.46 1.99
N TYR A 151 11.14 12.11 3.16
CA TYR A 151 9.85 12.40 3.82
C TYR A 151 9.01 13.46 3.09
N CYS A 152 9.59 14.31 2.23
CA CYS A 152 8.82 15.20 1.34
C CYS A 152 8.07 14.42 0.25
N LYS A 153 8.46 13.16 0.01
CA LYS A 153 7.83 12.25 -0.95
C LYS A 153 6.86 11.27 -0.28
N ALA A 154 6.53 11.41 1.01
CA ALA A 154 5.45 10.61 1.59
C ALA A 154 4.15 10.74 0.75
N PRO A 155 3.31 9.69 0.59
CA PRO A 155 2.17 9.70 -0.34
C PRO A 155 1.15 10.84 -0.14
N CYS A 156 1.08 11.42 1.07
CA CYS A 156 0.21 12.56 1.38
C CYS A 156 0.85 13.93 1.08
N SER A 157 2.11 13.96 0.62
CA SER A 157 2.93 15.15 0.41
C SER A 157 3.28 15.40 -1.06
N VAL A 158 2.89 14.48 -1.95
CA VAL A 158 3.17 14.56 -3.38
C VAL A 158 2.02 15.21 -4.15
N CYS A 159 2.28 15.65 -5.38
CA CYS A 159 1.23 16.17 -6.25
C CYS A 159 0.36 15.02 -6.80
N ILE A 160 -0.78 15.36 -7.42
CA ILE A 160 -1.68 14.37 -8.02
C ILE A 160 -0.98 13.52 -9.07
N GLU A 161 -0.07 14.10 -9.88
CA GLU A 161 0.62 13.34 -10.94
C GLU A 161 1.51 12.24 -10.36
N ASP A 162 2.38 12.56 -9.40
CA ASP A 162 3.18 11.57 -8.66
C ASP A 162 2.25 10.56 -7.98
N GLY A 163 1.16 11.04 -7.40
CA GLY A 163 0.17 10.20 -6.72
C GLY A 163 -0.44 9.15 -7.64
N VAL A 164 -0.87 9.54 -8.84
CA VAL A 164 -1.46 8.66 -9.86
C VAL A 164 -0.41 7.65 -10.34
N GLU A 165 0.76 8.12 -10.76
CA GLU A 165 1.84 7.30 -11.33
C GLU A 165 2.23 6.15 -10.39
N TRP A 166 2.32 6.41 -9.08
CA TRP A 166 2.69 5.41 -8.08
C TRP A 166 1.69 4.27 -7.98
N ARG A 167 0.39 4.58 -7.98
CA ARG A 167 -0.64 3.55 -7.89
C ARG A 167 -0.80 2.80 -9.20
N GLU A 168 -0.64 3.46 -10.33
CA GLU A 168 -0.67 2.81 -11.64
C GLU A 168 0.46 1.81 -11.80
N THR A 169 1.67 2.21 -11.42
CA THR A 169 2.85 1.33 -11.44
C THR A 169 2.62 0.09 -10.55
N MET A 170 2.16 0.29 -9.33
CA MET A 170 1.88 -0.82 -8.41
C MET A 170 0.71 -1.70 -8.88
N ALA A 171 -0.33 -1.11 -9.47
CA ALA A 171 -1.43 -1.87 -10.06
C ALA A 171 -0.94 -2.75 -11.21
N LYS A 172 0.01 -2.24 -12.02
CA LYS A 172 0.68 -2.98 -13.08
C LYS A 172 1.54 -4.12 -12.58
N GLU A 173 2.46 -3.81 -11.68
CA GLU A 173 3.40 -4.79 -11.13
C GLU A 173 2.68 -5.95 -10.42
N ASN A 174 1.49 -5.68 -9.85
CA ASN A 174 0.74 -6.65 -9.06
C ASN A 174 -0.48 -7.24 -9.79
N GLY A 175 -0.61 -7.07 -11.11
CA GLY A 175 -1.68 -7.71 -11.89
C GLY A 175 -3.09 -7.35 -11.40
N VAL A 176 -3.33 -6.08 -11.10
CA VAL A 176 -4.62 -5.61 -10.58
C VAL A 176 -5.67 -5.57 -11.68
N SER A 177 -6.88 -6.07 -11.40
CA SER A 177 -8.05 -6.06 -12.30
C SER A 177 -9.17 -5.09 -11.89
N GLY A 178 -9.04 -4.42 -10.75
CA GLY A 178 -10.03 -3.48 -10.22
C GLY A 178 -9.49 -2.62 -9.09
N ALA A 179 -10.14 -1.49 -8.79
CA ALA A 179 -9.81 -0.68 -7.62
C ALA A 179 -11.01 -0.42 -6.73
N LEU A 180 -10.76 -0.46 -5.41
CA LEU A 180 -11.72 -0.19 -4.36
C LEU A 180 -11.20 0.95 -3.48
N VAL A 181 -11.90 2.08 -3.50
CA VAL A 181 -11.45 3.31 -2.83
C VAL A 181 -12.27 3.60 -1.59
N ASN A 182 -11.61 3.74 -0.44
CA ASN A 182 -12.25 4.21 0.79
C ASN A 182 -12.34 5.74 0.79
N TYR A 183 -13.56 6.27 0.67
CA TYR A 183 -13.85 7.69 0.89
C TYR A 183 -13.89 7.94 2.38
N ASN A 184 -12.70 8.07 2.93
CA ASN A 184 -12.49 8.25 4.34
C ASN A 184 -12.98 9.64 4.77
N ARG A 185 -14.00 9.68 5.62
CA ARG A 185 -14.64 10.90 6.10
C ARG A 185 -13.69 11.82 6.87
N SER A 186 -12.71 11.27 7.57
CA SER A 186 -11.70 12.02 8.33
C SER A 186 -10.55 12.53 7.46
N CYS A 187 -10.10 11.74 6.48
CA CYS A 187 -8.90 12.05 5.68
C CYS A 187 -9.20 12.97 4.48
N LYS A 188 -9.52 14.24 4.75
CA LYS A 188 -9.92 15.20 3.70
C LYS A 188 -8.91 15.39 2.56
N PRO A 189 -7.59 15.52 2.81
CA PRO A 189 -6.63 15.69 1.71
C PRO A 189 -6.62 14.49 0.76
N TRP A 190 -6.79 13.29 1.32
CA TRP A 190 -6.86 12.06 0.55
C TRP A 190 -8.15 11.99 -0.27
N SER A 191 -9.29 11.94 0.42
CA SER A 191 -10.61 11.79 -0.21
C SER A 191 -10.94 12.95 -1.16
N GLY A 192 -10.38 14.14 -0.93
CA GLY A 192 -10.56 15.30 -1.81
C GLY A 192 -9.88 15.18 -3.17
N ALA A 193 -8.79 14.42 -3.28
CA ALA A 193 -8.08 14.19 -4.53
C ALA A 193 -8.57 12.94 -5.30
N MET A 194 -9.24 12.00 -4.60
CA MET A 194 -9.68 10.73 -5.18
C MET A 194 -10.56 10.86 -6.42
N PRO A 195 -11.51 11.82 -6.55
CA PRO A 195 -12.35 11.89 -7.74
C PRO A 195 -11.55 12.02 -9.06
N GLU A 196 -10.46 12.80 -9.06
CA GLU A 196 -9.61 12.94 -10.24
C GLU A 196 -8.69 11.73 -10.41
N ILE A 197 -8.12 11.22 -9.31
CA ILE A 197 -7.24 10.04 -9.34
C ILE A 197 -7.98 8.81 -9.86
N GLU A 198 -9.23 8.58 -9.43
CA GLU A 198 -10.05 7.49 -9.94
C GLU A 198 -10.42 7.67 -11.42
N ARG A 199 -10.64 8.90 -11.87
CA ARG A 199 -10.91 9.18 -13.29
C ARG A 199 -9.71 8.75 -14.13
N ARG A 200 -8.50 9.12 -13.70
CA ARG A 200 -7.24 8.72 -14.32
C ARG A 200 -7.07 7.20 -14.30
N TRP A 201 -7.27 6.52 -13.17
CA TRP A 201 -7.17 5.06 -13.13
C TRP A 201 -8.15 4.35 -14.07
N ARG A 202 -9.39 4.84 -14.23
CA ARG A 202 -10.32 4.26 -15.20
C ARG A 202 -9.84 4.42 -16.65
N GLU A 203 -9.15 5.51 -16.97
CA GLU A 203 -8.67 5.83 -18.31
C GLU A 203 -7.31 5.15 -18.61
N ASP A 204 -6.36 5.28 -17.68
CA ASP A 204 -4.95 4.95 -17.84
C ASP A 204 -4.71 3.44 -17.58
N LEU A 205 -5.42 2.83 -16.62
CA LEU A 205 -5.32 1.39 -16.32
C LEU A 205 -6.42 0.55 -16.98
N ASP A 206 -7.48 1.15 -17.51
CA ASP A 206 -8.67 0.41 -17.98
C ASP A 206 -9.18 -0.62 -16.95
N ILE A 207 -9.34 -0.20 -15.69
CA ILE A 207 -9.97 -0.99 -14.62
C ILE A 207 -11.30 -0.39 -14.18
N PRO A 208 -12.26 -1.23 -13.74
CA PRO A 208 -13.37 -0.73 -12.93
C PRO A 208 -12.85 -0.19 -11.60
N VAL A 209 -13.33 1.01 -11.24
CA VAL A 209 -13.02 1.66 -9.97
C VAL A 209 -14.32 1.98 -9.26
N VAL A 210 -14.51 1.44 -8.07
CA VAL A 210 -15.64 1.75 -7.18
C VAL A 210 -15.14 2.35 -5.88
N HIS A 211 -15.97 3.17 -5.26
CA HIS A 211 -15.70 3.71 -3.93
C HIS A 211 -16.81 3.35 -2.94
N PHE A 212 -16.47 3.38 -1.66
CA PHE A 212 -17.39 3.25 -0.54
C PHE A 212 -17.08 4.32 0.51
N ASP A 213 -18.08 4.70 1.30
CA ASP A 213 -17.90 5.67 2.37
C ASP A 213 -17.51 4.95 3.67
N GLY A 214 -16.51 5.49 4.36
CA GLY A 214 -15.99 4.90 5.59
C GLY A 214 -15.23 5.89 6.45
N ASP A 215 -14.76 5.40 7.60
CA ASP A 215 -13.83 6.11 8.47
C ASP A 215 -12.96 5.10 9.19
N GLN A 216 -11.68 5.46 9.39
CA GLN A 216 -10.72 4.56 10.02
C GLN A 216 -11.06 4.24 11.48
N ALA A 217 -11.80 5.11 12.18
CA ALA A 217 -12.05 4.99 13.60
C ALA A 217 -13.51 5.25 14.00
N ASP A 218 -14.27 6.04 13.22
CA ASP A 218 -15.65 6.38 13.53
C ASP A 218 -16.65 5.45 12.80
N GLU A 219 -17.11 4.41 13.50
CA GLU A 219 -18.04 3.40 12.97
C GLU A 219 -19.33 3.97 12.37
N ARG A 220 -19.76 5.16 12.80
CA ARG A 220 -20.99 5.81 12.32
C ARG A 220 -20.92 6.18 10.83
N ASN A 221 -19.72 6.27 10.28
CA ASN A 221 -19.48 6.65 8.89
C ASN A 221 -19.31 5.44 7.97
N PHE A 222 -19.46 4.20 8.46
CA PHE A 222 -19.33 2.99 7.65
C PHE A 222 -20.65 2.21 7.58
N SER A 223 -21.14 1.99 6.36
CA SER A 223 -22.33 1.17 6.10
C SER A 223 -21.94 -0.16 5.47
N GLN A 224 -22.15 -1.25 6.20
CA GLN A 224 -21.82 -2.61 5.72
C GLN A 224 -22.62 -2.97 4.46
N GLU A 225 -23.90 -2.59 4.39
CA GLU A 225 -24.76 -2.90 3.24
C GLU A 225 -24.37 -2.09 1.99
N GLN A 226 -23.96 -0.83 2.18
CA GLN A 226 -23.38 -0.04 1.09
C GLN A 226 -22.10 -0.73 0.59
N TYR A 227 -21.17 -1.06 1.49
CA TYR A 227 -19.91 -1.69 1.15
C TYR A 227 -20.10 -2.99 0.37
N LYS A 228 -20.95 -3.90 0.86
CA LYS A 228 -21.29 -5.16 0.16
C LYS A 228 -21.80 -4.92 -1.25
N THR A 229 -22.70 -3.95 -1.42
CA THR A 229 -23.25 -3.59 -2.74
C THR A 229 -22.17 -3.06 -3.68
N ARG A 230 -21.24 -2.23 -3.17
CA ARG A 230 -20.11 -1.72 -3.95
C ARG A 230 -19.14 -2.82 -4.38
N VAL A 231 -18.80 -3.73 -3.46
CA VAL A 231 -17.95 -4.90 -3.76
C VAL A 231 -18.62 -5.80 -4.79
N GLN A 232 -19.91 -6.11 -4.62
CA GLN A 232 -20.66 -6.92 -5.59
C GLN A 232 -20.62 -6.29 -6.98
N GLY A 233 -20.93 -4.99 -7.10
CA GLY A 233 -20.89 -4.30 -8.39
C GLY A 233 -19.51 -4.29 -9.04
N LEU A 234 -18.43 -4.14 -8.25
CA LEU A 234 -17.06 -4.26 -8.75
C LEU A 234 -16.79 -5.65 -9.31
N VAL A 235 -17.13 -6.70 -8.55
CA VAL A 235 -16.92 -8.10 -8.93
C VAL A 235 -17.68 -8.47 -10.19
N GLU A 236 -18.94 -8.03 -10.33
CA GLU A 236 -19.74 -8.25 -11.54
C GLU A 236 -19.05 -7.67 -12.78
N ILE A 237 -18.56 -6.42 -12.71
CA ILE A 237 -17.85 -5.79 -13.83
C ILE A 237 -16.51 -6.49 -14.12
N MET A 238 -15.75 -6.86 -13.09
CA MET A 238 -14.48 -7.58 -13.28
C MET A 238 -14.69 -8.96 -13.91
N ASN A 239 -15.75 -9.69 -13.53
CA ASN A 239 -16.11 -10.97 -14.13
C ASN A 239 -16.47 -10.83 -15.61
N GLU A 240 -17.28 -9.84 -15.97
CA GLU A 240 -17.64 -9.56 -17.36
C GLU A 240 -16.40 -9.24 -18.21
N ARG A 241 -15.54 -8.34 -17.72
CA ARG A 241 -14.28 -7.99 -18.40
C ARG A 241 -13.33 -9.19 -18.55
N LYS A 242 -13.19 -10.01 -17.50
CA LYS A 242 -12.39 -11.25 -17.52
C LYS A 242 -12.91 -12.22 -18.58
N ALA A 243 -14.23 -12.45 -18.63
CA ALA A 243 -14.83 -13.33 -19.63
C ALA A 243 -14.64 -12.81 -21.07
N ASP A 244 -14.82 -11.51 -21.29
CA ASP A 244 -14.62 -10.87 -22.60
C ASP A 244 -13.17 -10.98 -23.09
N ARG A 245 -12.20 -10.75 -22.20
CA ARG A 245 -10.76 -10.87 -22.50
C ARG A 245 -10.39 -12.32 -22.85
N ILE A 246 -10.86 -13.28 -22.07
CA ILE A 246 -10.68 -14.72 -22.35
C ILE A 246 -11.26 -15.08 -23.71
N ALA A 247 -12.47 -14.59 -24.05
CA ALA A 247 -13.10 -14.85 -25.33
C ALA A 247 -12.32 -14.28 -26.53
N LYS A 248 -11.58 -13.18 -26.32
CA LYS A 248 -10.71 -12.55 -27.32
C LYS A 248 -9.29 -13.13 -27.36
N GLY A 249 -8.93 -13.98 -26.40
CA GLY A 249 -7.56 -14.50 -26.24
C GLY A 249 -6.57 -13.43 -25.77
N GLU A 250 -7.06 -12.40 -25.11
CA GLU A 250 -6.26 -11.33 -24.50
C GLU A 250 -5.80 -11.73 -23.09
N ASP A 251 -4.80 -11.03 -22.57
CA ASP A 251 -4.45 -11.13 -21.15
C ASP A 251 -5.67 -10.74 -20.29
N ILE A 252 -5.88 -11.51 -19.22
CA ILE A 252 -6.99 -11.33 -18.28
C ILE A 252 -6.82 -10.04 -17.50
N TYR A 253 -5.58 -9.62 -17.28
CA TYR A 253 -5.24 -8.38 -16.62
C TYR A 253 -5.11 -7.23 -17.61
N THR A 254 -5.04 -6.03 -17.07
CA THR A 254 -5.44 -4.80 -17.75
C THR A 254 -4.52 -4.33 -18.87
N ASN A 255 -5.03 -3.38 -19.66
CA ASN A 255 -4.21 -2.72 -20.68
C ASN A 255 -3.32 -1.64 -20.02
N PHE A 256 -2.09 -2.01 -19.69
CA PHE A 256 -1.10 -1.08 -19.14
C PHE A 256 -0.33 -0.27 -20.19
N GLU A 257 -0.83 -0.15 -21.43
CA GLU A 257 -0.16 0.60 -22.50
C GLU A 257 -0.16 2.11 -22.24
N ASN A 258 -1.12 2.62 -21.47
CA ASN A 258 -1.26 4.06 -21.19
C ASN A 258 -0.67 4.49 -19.84
N THR A 259 -0.19 3.55 -19.02
CA THR A 259 0.33 3.85 -17.68
C THR A 259 1.71 4.48 -17.74
N LYS A 260 1.92 5.56 -16.98
CA LYS A 260 3.26 6.04 -16.69
C LYS A 260 3.86 5.20 -15.57
N GLU A 261 5.10 4.75 -15.77
CA GLU A 261 5.79 3.88 -14.81
C GLU A 261 6.78 4.68 -13.97
N THR A 262 6.66 4.52 -12.66
CA THR A 262 7.66 4.99 -11.71
C THR A 262 8.85 4.06 -11.72
N ASP A 263 10.02 4.63 -12.00
CA ASP A 263 11.29 3.93 -11.84
C ASP A 263 11.66 3.89 -10.35
N TRP A 264 11.22 2.84 -9.66
CA TRP A 264 11.51 2.62 -8.24
C TRP A 264 13.01 2.51 -7.93
N SER A 265 13.86 2.26 -8.93
CA SER A 265 15.32 2.20 -8.75
C SER A 265 15.97 3.58 -8.61
N LYS A 266 15.28 4.63 -9.06
CA LYS A 266 15.73 6.00 -8.86
C LYS A 266 15.41 6.42 -7.43
N THR A 267 16.43 6.94 -6.74
CA THR A 267 16.27 7.53 -5.42
C THR A 267 15.24 8.66 -5.52
N THR A 268 14.14 8.53 -4.78
CA THR A 268 13.19 9.61 -4.58
C THR A 268 13.89 10.69 -3.76
N ILE A 269 14.56 11.64 -4.43
CA ILE A 269 15.07 12.86 -3.79
C ILE A 269 13.88 13.75 -3.42
#